data_AF-A0AA36GHK8-F1
#
_entry.id   AF-A0AA36GHK8-F1
#
_cell.length_a   1.000
_cell.length_b   1.000
_cell.length_c   1.000
_cell.angle_alpha   90.00
_cell.angle_beta   90.00
_cell.angle_gamma   90.00
#
_symmetry.space_group_name_H-M   'P 1'
#
loop_
_entity.id
_entity.type
_entity.pdbx_description
1 polymer ?
#
loop_
_entity_poly.entity_id
_entity_poly.type
_entity_poly.pdbx_seq_one_letter_code
_entity_poly.pdbx_strand_id
1 'polypeptide(L)'
;MCKENALFELKSAFAEMADISKSDGALIMAPISHAGRQTPLAVNEHPYSVTDEESTSSFVTAGKPVALRLDQIKTEVVDRFAYTAKYAYDTG
;
A
#
# COMPACT_ATOMS: atom_id res chain seq x y z
N MET A 1 -3.50 0.17 -1.44
CA MET A 1 -4.29 0.23 -2.70
C MET A 1 -3.45 1.01 -3.70
N CYS A 2 -3.42 0.65 -4.95
CA CYS A 2 -2.80 1.44 -6.01
C CYS A 2 -3.73 1.41 -7.23
N LYS A 3 -3.47 2.27 -8.21
CA LYS A 3 -4.36 2.43 -9.37
C LYS A 3 -4.63 1.09 -10.08
N GLU A 4 -3.65 0.20 -10.06
CA GLU A 4 -3.67 -1.10 -10.71
C GLU A 4 -4.55 -2.14 -9.99
N ASN A 5 -4.87 -1.94 -8.71
CA ASN A 5 -5.67 -2.90 -7.92
C ASN A 5 -6.90 -2.29 -7.22
N ALA A 6 -7.27 -1.06 -7.58
CA ALA A 6 -8.46 -0.38 -7.09
C ALA A 6 -9.74 -0.89 -7.78
N LEU A 7 -10.19 -2.07 -7.39
CA LEU A 7 -11.42 -2.69 -7.89
C LEU A 7 -12.66 -1.96 -7.36
N PHE A 8 -13.75 -2.00 -8.14
CA PHE A 8 -15.00 -1.33 -7.77
C PHE A 8 -15.59 -1.88 -6.46
N GLU A 9 -15.54 -3.19 -6.28
CA GLU A 9 -16.04 -3.87 -5.09
C GLU A 9 -15.29 -3.43 -3.83
N LEU A 10 -13.97 -3.23 -3.93
CA LEU A 10 -13.16 -2.70 -2.83
C LEU A 10 -13.55 -1.26 -2.50
N LYS A 11 -13.98 -0.46 -3.47
CA LYS A 11 -14.40 0.92 -3.22
C LYS A 11 -15.68 0.97 -2.41
N SER A 12 -16.66 0.15 -2.80
CA SER A 12 -17.92 0.01 -2.08
C SER A 12 -17.70 -0.52 -0.66
N ALA A 13 -16.85 -1.53 -0.49
CA ALA A 13 -16.55 -2.10 0.83
C ALA A 13 -15.87 -1.09 1.79
N PHE A 14 -14.96 -0.26 1.28
CA PHE A 14 -14.35 0.80 2.10
C PHE A 14 -15.36 1.88 2.51
N ALA A 15 -16.26 2.28 1.60
CA ALA A 15 -17.33 3.24 1.90
C ALA A 15 -18.30 2.72 2.97
N GLU A 16 -18.75 1.47 2.83
CA GLU A 16 -19.60 0.82 3.83
C GLU A 16 -18.90 0.73 5.20
N MET A 17 -17.61 0.36 5.21
CA MET A 17 -16.82 0.30 6.44
C MET A 17 -16.71 1.68 7.11
N ALA A 18 -16.47 2.74 6.35
CA ALA A 18 -16.38 4.10 6.86
C ALA A 18 -17.71 4.58 7.46
N ASP A 19 -18.82 4.34 6.76
CA ASP A 19 -20.17 4.73 7.21
C ASP A 19 -20.53 4.05 8.54
N ILE A 20 -20.28 2.74 8.66
CA ILE A 20 -20.53 1.99 9.89
C ILE A 20 -19.62 2.49 11.02
N SER A 21 -18.33 2.66 10.74
CA SER A 21 -17.33 3.01 11.76
C SER A 21 -17.50 4.42 12.34
N LYS A 22 -18.15 5.33 11.60
CA LYS A 22 -18.40 6.72 12.02
C LYS A 22 -19.84 6.95 12.48
N SER A 23 -20.67 5.91 12.53
CA SER A 23 -22.11 6.01 12.79
C SER A 23 -22.47 6.63 14.15
N ASP A 24 -21.54 6.64 15.11
CA ASP A 24 -21.67 7.25 16.43
C ASP A 24 -20.89 8.58 16.58
N GLY A 25 -20.31 9.10 15.50
CA GLY A 25 -19.48 10.30 15.50
C GLY A 25 -17.99 10.05 15.78
N ALA A 26 -17.53 8.79 15.81
CA ALA A 26 -16.12 8.48 15.95
C ALA A 26 -15.25 9.06 14.82
N LEU A 27 -14.02 9.46 15.17
CA LEU A 27 -12.98 9.79 14.19
C LEU A 27 -12.22 8.53 13.81
N ILE A 28 -12.18 8.23 12.51
CA ILE A 28 -11.46 7.07 11.96
C ILE A 28 -10.36 7.57 11.04
N MET A 29 -9.17 6.96 11.14
CA MET A 29 -8.01 7.25 10.29
C MET A 29 -7.55 5.99 9.57
N ALA A 30 -7.32 6.09 8.26
CA ALA A 30 -6.79 4.99 7.46
C ALA A 30 -5.24 5.06 7.43
N PRO A 31 -4.52 4.12 8.07
CA PRO A 31 -3.08 4.05 7.92
C PRO A 31 -2.72 3.57 6.51
N ILE A 32 -1.76 4.25 5.87
CA ILE A 32 -1.26 3.91 4.54
C ILE A 32 0.18 3.41 4.68
N SER A 33 0.48 2.24 4.13
CA SER A 33 1.78 1.61 4.24
C SER A 33 2.25 1.01 2.91
N HIS A 34 3.56 0.77 2.83
CA HIS A 34 4.22 0.09 1.73
C HIS A 34 5.32 -0.80 2.30
N ALA A 35 5.26 -2.12 2.07
CA ALA A 35 6.16 -3.08 2.73
C ALA A 35 7.61 -3.02 2.21
N GLY A 36 7.83 -2.59 0.97
CA GLY A 36 9.17 -2.51 0.38
C GLY A 36 9.88 -3.86 0.42
N ARG A 37 11.15 -3.89 0.85
CA ARG A 37 11.94 -5.14 0.98
C ARG A 37 11.39 -6.14 2.01
N GLN A 38 10.40 -5.77 2.83
CA GLN A 38 9.74 -6.70 3.75
C GLN A 38 8.56 -7.45 3.11
N THR A 39 8.29 -7.21 1.82
CA THR A 39 7.22 -7.90 1.10
C THR A 39 7.51 -9.40 1.03
N PRO A 40 6.57 -10.27 1.46
CA PRO A 40 6.76 -11.72 1.38
C PRO A 40 6.99 -12.18 -0.07
N LEU A 41 7.86 -13.18 -0.24
CA LEU A 41 8.19 -13.78 -1.55
C LEU A 41 6.93 -14.22 -2.32
N ALA A 42 5.96 -14.81 -1.62
CA ALA A 42 4.70 -15.27 -2.21
C ALA A 42 3.77 -14.14 -2.68
N VAL A 43 4.01 -12.89 -2.27
CA VAL A 43 3.21 -11.72 -2.68
C VAL A 43 3.87 -11.00 -3.85
N ASN A 44 5.18 -10.79 -3.77
CA ASN A 44 5.96 -10.22 -4.86
C ASN A 44 7.40 -10.74 -4.74
N GLU A 45 7.87 -11.44 -5.78
CA GLU A 45 9.22 -11.99 -5.82
C GLU A 45 10.31 -10.91 -5.90
N HIS A 46 9.97 -9.76 -6.49
CA HIS A 46 10.88 -8.66 -6.78
C HIS A 46 10.31 -7.30 -6.32
N PRO A 47 10.16 -7.07 -5.00
CA PRO A 47 9.60 -5.83 -4.50
C PRO A 47 10.56 -4.65 -4.68
N TYR A 48 10.03 -3.47 -4.94
CA TYR A 48 10.85 -2.26 -4.94
C TYR A 48 11.33 -1.89 -3.54
N SER A 49 12.57 -1.43 -3.43
CA SER A 49 13.12 -0.86 -2.21
C SER A 49 14.16 0.24 -2.50
N VAL A 50 14.72 0.81 -1.43
CA VAL A 50 15.79 1.81 -1.52
C VAL A 50 17.12 1.16 -1.93
N THR A 51 17.28 -0.13 -1.63
CA THR A 51 18.46 -0.96 -1.92
C THR A 51 18.04 -2.32 -2.48
N ASP A 52 18.94 -3.02 -3.15
CA ASP A 52 18.77 -4.42 -3.57
C ASP A 52 19.18 -5.44 -2.48
N GLU A 53 19.65 -4.96 -1.33
CA GLU A 53 19.89 -5.78 -0.13
C GLU A 53 18.62 -6.44 0.41
N GLU A 54 18.67 -7.77 0.54
CA GLU A 54 17.57 -8.59 1.04
C GLU A 54 17.21 -8.27 2.51
N SER A 55 15.95 -8.55 2.87
CA SER A 55 15.49 -8.38 4.25
C SER A 55 16.03 -9.48 5.15
N THR A 56 16.66 -9.09 6.26
CA THR A 56 17.18 -10.01 7.28
C THR A 56 16.12 -10.46 8.30
N SER A 57 14.84 -10.32 7.96
CA SER A 57 13.74 -10.67 8.87
C SER A 57 13.72 -12.18 9.14
N SER A 58 13.66 -12.57 10.41
CA SER A 58 13.47 -13.96 10.82
C SER A 58 12.01 -14.42 10.73
N PHE A 59 11.06 -13.50 10.52
CA PHE A 59 9.62 -13.79 10.54
C PHE A 59 9.01 -14.03 9.16
N VAL A 60 9.62 -13.48 8.11
CA VAL A 60 9.08 -13.49 6.75
C VAL A 60 10.20 -13.76 5.77
N THR A 61 10.03 -14.79 4.94
CA THR A 61 10.83 -14.98 3.74
C THR A 61 10.40 -13.93 2.71
N ALA A 62 11.18 -12.86 2.59
CA ALA A 62 10.89 -11.76 1.69
C ALA A 62 11.37 -12.05 0.25
N GLY A 63 10.77 -11.37 -0.72
CA GLY A 63 11.27 -11.35 -2.10
C GLY A 63 12.61 -10.61 -2.21
N LYS A 64 13.37 -10.89 -3.27
CA LYS A 64 14.65 -10.22 -3.53
C LYS A 64 14.39 -8.82 -4.09
N PRO A 65 14.74 -7.74 -3.38
CA PRO A 65 14.29 -6.41 -3.77
C PRO A 65 15.05 -5.86 -4.98
N VAL A 66 14.39 -4.93 -5.69
CA VAL A 66 14.98 -4.13 -6.76
C VAL A 66 15.14 -2.71 -6.25
N ALA A 67 16.37 -2.18 -6.32
CA ALA A 67 16.64 -0.80 -5.97
C ALA A 67 15.92 0.14 -6.95
N LEU A 68 15.12 1.06 -6.40
CA LEU A 68 14.43 2.08 -7.19
C LEU A 68 15.44 3.02 -7.85
N ARG A 69 15.27 3.24 -9.15
CA ARG A 69 15.93 4.37 -9.82
C ARG A 69 15.24 5.68 -9.46
N LEU A 70 15.96 6.79 -9.58
CA LEU A 70 15.46 8.13 -9.24
C LEU A 70 14.17 8.49 -9.99
N ASP A 71 14.06 8.12 -11.27
CA ASP A 71 12.87 8.34 -12.10
C ASP A 71 11.66 7.52 -11.63
N GLN A 72 11.89 6.36 -11.02
CA GLN A 72 10.84 5.46 -10.55
C GLN A 72 10.26 5.86 -9.19
N ILE A 73 10.97 6.65 -8.38
CA ILE A 73 10.48 7.06 -7.05
C ILE A 73 9.13 7.79 -7.16
N LYS A 74 9.00 8.65 -8.17
CA LYS A 74 7.76 9.38 -8.40
C LYS A 74 6.60 8.44 -8.68
N THR A 75 6.75 7.52 -9.64
CA THR A 75 5.66 6.67 -10.12
C THR A 75 5.36 5.51 -9.19
N GLU A 76 6.39 4.87 -8.64
CA GLU A 76 6.27 3.64 -7.86
C GLU A 76 6.02 3.88 -6.37
N VAL A 77 6.31 5.08 -5.86
CA VAL A 77 6.12 5.43 -4.44
C VAL A 77 5.19 6.63 -4.29
N VAL A 78 5.60 7.83 -4.69
CA VAL A 78 4.88 9.07 -4.36
C VAL A 78 3.46 9.06 -4.93
N ASP A 79 3.31 8.76 -6.22
CA ASP A 79 2.01 8.79 -6.90
C ASP A 79 1.08 7.69 -6.35
N ARG A 80 1.63 6.56 -5.89
CA ARG A 80 0.84 5.49 -5.23
C ARG A 80 0.35 5.89 -3.84
N PHE A 81 1.18 6.54 -3.03
CA PHE A 81 0.74 7.09 -1.74
C PHE A 81 -0.34 8.15 -1.94
N ALA A 82 -0.13 9.08 -2.89
CA ALA A 82 -1.11 10.11 -3.22
C ALA A 82 -2.45 9.51 -3.68
N TYR A 83 -2.39 8.50 -4.56
CA TYR A 83 -3.59 7.78 -5.00
C TYR A 83 -4.29 7.08 -3.82
N THR A 84 -3.54 6.39 -2.96
CA THR A 84 -4.12 5.69 -1.79
C THR A 84 -4.78 6.67 -0.82
N ALA A 85 -4.15 7.82 -0.57
CA ALA A 85 -4.70 8.85 0.31
C ALA A 85 -5.98 9.44 -0.27
N LYS A 86 -6.00 9.75 -1.57
CA LYS A 86 -7.22 10.18 -2.25
C LYS A 86 -8.30 9.11 -2.21
N TYR A 87 -7.95 7.85 -2.47
CA TYR A 87 -8.89 6.75 -2.42
C TYR A 87 -9.54 6.64 -1.04
N ALA A 88 -8.74 6.64 0.04
CA ALA A 88 -9.23 6.58 1.42
C ALA A 88 -10.17 7.76 1.73
N TYR A 89 -9.80 8.97 1.32
CA TYR A 89 -10.64 10.16 1.48
C TYR A 89 -11.95 10.06 0.70
N ASP A 90 -11.90 9.62 -0.55
CA ASP A 90 -13.07 9.47 -1.43
C ASP A 90 -14.02 8.36 -0.94
N THR A 91 -13.54 7.42 -0.11
CA THR A 91 -14.33 6.33 0.48
C THR A 91 -14.74 6.58 1.93
N GLY A 92 -14.58 7.80 2.44
CA GLY A 92 -15.10 8.18 3.75
C GLY A 92 -14.04 8.22 4.83
#